data_AF-A0A1M2Z282-F1
#
_entry.id   AF-A0A1M2Z282-F1
#
_cell.length_a   1.000
_cell.length_b   1.000
_cell.length_c   1.000
_cell.angle_alpha   90.00
_cell.angle_beta   90.00
_cell.angle_gamma   90.00
#
_symmetry.space_group_name_H-M   'P 1'
#
loop_
_entity.id
_entity.type
_entity.pdbx_description
1 polymer ?
#
loop_
_entity_poly.entity_id
_entity_poly.type
_entity_poly.pdbx_seq_one_letter_code
_entity_poly.pdbx_strand_id
1 'polypeptide(L)' 'MPFRTFVRQGVLTSDDLDLLQGVYESASAHFYSIDDMTMHKVVRTLIRHVQAGERDRYWLVQLAESELRRAAG' A
#
# COMPACT_ATOMS: atom_id res chain seq x y z
N MET A 1 -5.96 -3.21 -11.28
CA MET A 1 -5.25 -3.82 -10.14
C MET A 1 -3.79 -3.35 -10.14
N PRO A 2 -3.48 -2.25 -9.43
CA PRO A 2 -2.16 -1.59 -9.46
C PRO A 2 -1.02 -2.48 -8.93
N PHE A 3 -1.32 -3.49 -8.11
CA PHE A 3 -0.34 -4.40 -7.54
C PHE A 3 0.20 -5.45 -8.52
N ARG A 4 -0.54 -5.80 -9.58
CA ARG A 4 -0.13 -6.86 -10.54
C ARG A 4 1.18 -6.55 -11.26
N THR A 5 1.50 -5.28 -11.48
CA THR A 5 2.74 -4.87 -12.15
C THR A 5 3.98 -5.16 -11.29
N PHE A 6 3.84 -5.18 -9.96
CA PHE A 6 4.95 -5.40 -9.01
C PHE A 6 5.24 -6.87 -8.71
N VAL A 7 4.28 -7.77 -8.95
CA VAL A 7 4.43 -9.23 -8.80
C VAL A 7 5.58 -9.78 -9.65
N ARG A 8 5.85 -9.16 -10.80
CA ARG A 8 6.88 -9.61 -11.75
C ARG A 8 8.31 -9.57 -11.22
N GLN A 9 8.57 -8.92 -10.08
CA GLN A 9 9.89 -8.90 -9.44
C GLN A 9 10.16 -10.09 -8.51
N GLY A 10 9.20 -11.01 -8.32
CA GLY A 10 9.44 -12.29 -7.63
C GLY A 10 9.61 -12.20 -6.10
N VAL A 11 9.36 -11.05 -5.48
CA VAL A 11 9.58 -10.83 -4.03
C VAL A 11 8.29 -10.91 -3.21
N LEU A 12 7.11 -10.80 -3.84
CA LEU A 12 5.82 -10.78 -3.14
C LEU A 12 5.05 -12.08 -3.41
N THR A 13 4.62 -12.74 -2.33
CA THR A 13 3.72 -13.90 -2.40
C THR A 13 2.27 -13.46 -2.64
N SER A 14 1.38 -14.41 -2.92
CA SER A 14 -0.07 -14.10 -3.02
C SER A 14 -0.60 -13.50 -1.72
N ASP A 15 -0.17 -14.02 -0.57
CA ASP A 15 -0.58 -13.54 0.75
C ASP A 15 -0.12 -12.10 1.00
N ASP A 16 1.09 -11.76 0.54
CA ASP A 16 1.60 -10.38 0.66
C ASP A 16 0.76 -9.42 -0.21
N LEU A 17 0.30 -9.86 -1.38
CA LEU A 17 -0.57 -9.04 -2.24
C LEU A 17 -1.94 -8.82 -1.62
N ASP A 18 -2.54 -9.86 -1.04
CA ASP A 18 -3.83 -9.77 -0.36
C ASP A 18 -3.74 -8.86 0.87
N LEU A 19 -2.65 -8.94 1.63
CA LEU A 19 -2.36 -8.02 2.73
C LEU A 19 -2.23 -6.58 2.24
N LEU A 20 -1.39 -6.33 1.23
CA LEU A 20 -1.15 -5.00 0.68
C LEU A 20 -2.42 -4.37 0.11
N GLN A 21 -3.25 -5.17 -0.57
CA GLN A 21 -4.55 -4.73 -1.09
C GLN A 21 -5.49 -4.36 0.06
N GLY A 22 -5.64 -5.23 1.07
CA GLY A 22 -6.53 -4.97 2.20
C GLY A 22 -6.08 -3.77 3.06
N VAL A 23 -4.77 -3.52 3.16
CA VAL A 23 -4.20 -2.33 3.79
C VAL A 23 -4.56 -1.08 2.99
N TYR A 24 -4.31 -1.10 1.68
CA TYR A 24 -4.55 0.05 0.82
C TYR A 24 -6.04 0.42 0.76
N GLU A 25 -6.94 -0.56 0.63
CA GLU A 25 -8.39 -0.34 0.64
C GLU A 25 -8.86 0.26 1.97
N SER A 26 -8.32 -0.23 3.10
CA SER A 26 -8.68 0.32 4.42
C SER A 26 -8.19 1.76 4.57
N ALA A 27 -6.96 2.05 4.17
CA ALA A 27 -6.38 3.39 4.28
C ALA A 27 -7.00 4.40 3.30
N SER A 28 -7.43 3.95 2.12
CA SER A 28 -8.05 4.80 1.10
C SER A 28 -9.56 4.99 1.29
N ALA A 29 -10.21 4.27 2.22
CA ALA A 29 -11.66 4.31 2.44
C ALA A 29 -12.22 5.73 2.71
N HIS A 30 -11.40 6.63 3.23
CA HIS A 30 -11.78 8.01 3.54
C HIS A 30 -11.33 9.04 2.49
N PHE A 31 -10.70 8.61 1.39
CA PHE A 31 -10.19 9.50 0.34
C PHE A 31 -11.04 9.35 -0.93
N TYR A 32 -11.71 10.43 -1.33
CA TYR A 32 -12.59 10.45 -2.51
C TYR A 32 -11.83 10.42 -3.85
N SER A 33 -10.63 10.97 -3.88
CA SER A 33 -9.76 10.94 -5.05
C SER A 33 -8.31 10.83 -4.62
N ILE A 34 -7.61 9.82 -5.13
CA ILE A 34 -6.17 9.64 -4.97
C ILE A 34 -5.60 9.69 -6.38
N ASP A 35 -4.69 10.63 -6.63
CA ASP A 35 -4.00 10.67 -7.92
C ASP A 35 -3.03 9.49 -8.07
N ASP A 36 -2.74 9.13 -9.33
CA ASP A 36 -1.92 7.96 -9.65
C ASP A 36 -0.50 8.05 -9.06
N MET A 37 0.06 9.27 -8.91
CA MET A 37 1.40 9.45 -8.34
C MET A 37 1.40 9.15 -6.84
N THR A 38 0.39 9.64 -6.11
CA THR A 38 0.18 9.32 -4.70
C THR A 38 -0.09 7.84 -4.49
N MET A 39 -0.96 7.24 -5.30
CA MET A 39 -1.22 5.79 -5.26
C MET A 39 0.07 5.00 -5.41
N HIS A 40 0.88 5.33 -6.43
CA HIS A 40 2.13 4.63 -6.70
C HIS A 40 3.13 4.77 -5.55
N LYS A 41 3.22 5.97 -4.94
CA LYS A 41 4.08 6.22 -3.79
C LYS A 41 3.68 5.38 -2.58
N VAL A 42 2.40 5.38 -2.23
CA VAL A 42 1.87 4.61 -1.08
C VAL A 42 2.12 3.11 -1.28
N VAL A 43 1.77 2.58 -2.45
CA VAL A 43 1.99 1.17 -2.79
C VAL A 43 3.47 0.80 -2.70
N ARG A 44 4.37 1.63 -3.22
CA ARG A 44 5.82 1.38 -3.16
C ARG A 44 6.36 1.39 -1.73
N THR A 45 5.86 2.29 -0.88
CA THR A 45 6.20 2.33 0.55
C THR A 45 5.73 1.05 1.25
N LEU A 46 4.48 0.63 1.05
CA LEU A 46 3.93 -0.57 1.66
C LEU A 46 4.70 -1.83 1.24
N ILE A 47 5.01 -1.98 -0.06
CA ILE A 47 5.82 -3.08 -0.58
C ILE A 47 7.17 -3.15 0.13
N ARG A 48 7.85 -2.01 0.29
CA ARG A 48 9.16 -1.97 0.95
C ARG A 48 9.10 -2.46 2.40
N HIS A 49 8.04 -2.12 3.13
CA HIS A 49 7.87 -2.57 4.51
C HIS A 49 7.55 -4.06 4.61
N VAL A 50 6.67 -4.57 3.75
CA VAL A 50 6.37 -6.00 3.69
C VAL A 50 7.61 -6.82 3.31
N GLN A 51 8.43 -6.32 2.37
CA GLN A 51 9.72 -6.94 2.02
C GLN A 51 10.74 -6.89 3.16
N ALA A 52 10.65 -5.91 4.06
CA ALA A 52 11.49 -5.83 5.26
C ALA A 52 11.00 -6.77 6.39
N GLY A 53 9.91 -7.52 6.17
CA GLY A 53 9.32 -8.45 7.13
C GLY A 53 8.18 -7.87 7.96
N GLU A 54 7.77 -6.63 7.72
CA GLU A 54 6.66 -6.01 8.43
C GLU A 54 5.32 -6.59 7.95
N ARG A 55 4.53 -7.10 8.88
CA ARG A 55 3.24 -7.76 8.60
C ARG A 55 2.12 -7.29 9.50
N ASP A 56 2.38 -6.35 10.40
CA ASP A 56 1.31 -5.77 11.22
C ASP A 56 0.39 -4.93 10.32
N ARG A 57 -0.81 -5.48 10.08
CA ARG A 57 -1.84 -4.84 9.25
C ARG A 57 -2.23 -3.47 9.78
N TYR A 58 -2.38 -3.31 11.09
CA TYR A 58 -2.83 -2.06 11.69
C TYR A 58 -1.78 -0.96 11.52
N TRP A 59 -0.51 -1.30 11.75
CA TRP A 59 0.62 -0.43 11.52
C TRP A 59 0.73 -0.01 10.04
N LEU A 60 0.60 -0.97 9.12
CA LEU A 60 0.64 -0.72 7.68
C LEU A 60 -0.51 0.20 7.21
N VAL A 61 -1.71 0.06 7.78
CA VAL A 61 -2.84 0.96 7.52
C VAL A 61 -2.53 2.38 7.99
N GLN A 62 -2.04 2.54 9.22
CA GLN A 62 -1.67 3.88 9.72
C GLN A 62 -0.57 4.53 8.88
N LEU A 63 0.40 3.75 8.41
CA LEU A 63 1.45 4.23 7.52
C LEU A 63 0.86 4.73 6.19
N ALA A 64 0.00 3.92 5.56
CA ALA A 64 -0.65 4.30 4.31
C ALA A 64 -1.55 5.53 4.48
N GLU A 65 -2.34 5.62 5.54
CA GLU A 65 -3.15 6.80 5.85
C GLU A 65 -2.32 8.07 6.06
N SER A 66 -1.16 7.94 6.72
CA SER A 66 -0.25 9.06 6.95
C SER A 66 0.32 9.59 5.63
N GLU A 67 0.73 8.68 4.74
CA GLU A 67 1.22 9.06 3.41
C GLU A 67 0.11 9.65 2.52
N LEU A 68 -1.11 9.12 2.59
CA LEU A 68 -2.27 9.68 1.89
C LEU A 68 -2.63 11.08 2.41
N ARG A 69 -2.64 11.27 3.74
CA ARG A 69 -2.86 12.60 4.35
C ARG A 69 -1.81 13.62 3.94
N ARG A 70 -0.54 13.21 3.86
CA ARG A 70 0.57 14.07 3.40
C ARG A 70 0.45 14.48 1.95
N ALA A 71 -0.18 13.68 1.11
CA ALA A 71 -0.36 13.98 -0.30
C ALA A 71 -1.63 14.81 -0.58
N ALA A 72 -2.62 14.72 0.31
CA ALA A 72 -3.88 15.46 0.20
C ALA A 72 -3.82 16.90 0.75
N GLY A 73 -2.70 17.32 1.35
CA GLY A 73 -2.47 18.68 1.88
C GLY A 73 -1.20 19.28 1.33
#